data_AF-A0A8X6T3Z2-F1
#
_entry.id   AF-A0A8X6T3Z2-F1
#
_cell.length_a   1.000
_cell.length_b   1.000
_cell.length_c   1.000
_cell.angle_alpha   90.00
_cell.angle_beta   90.00
_cell.angle_gamma   90.00
#
_symmetry.space_group_name_H-M   'P 1'
#
loop_
_entity.id
_entity.type
_entity.pdbx_description
1 polymer ?
#
loop_
_entity_poly.entity_id
_entity_poly.type
_entity_poly.pdbx_seq_one_letter_code
_entity_poly.pdbx_strand_id
1 'polypeptide(L)'
;MVLCGIRIPDFHKRILFSDKAHFWLNGYVNKQNCRIWCEANPQVYVETSLHPEKLTVRCAVWAGGIIGPYFFKNDEGQIGLHPSQPWQSYARNHI
;
A
#
# COMPACT_ATOMS: atom_id res chain seq x y z
N MET A 1 14.53 -13.72 -2.82
CA MET A 1 15.81 -14.44 -2.89
C MET A 1 16.16 -14.58 -4.37
N VAL A 2 17.22 -13.93 -4.84
CA VAL A 2 17.71 -14.08 -6.22
C VAL A 2 19.06 -14.80 -6.12
N LEU A 3 19.18 -15.96 -6.78
CA LEU A 3 20.41 -16.74 -6.84
C LEU A 3 21.45 -15.97 -7.67
N CYS A 4 22.58 -15.62 -7.05
CA CYS A 4 23.71 -14.95 -7.70
C CYS A 4 24.51 -15.98 -8.52
N GLY A 5 24.67 -15.77 -9.84
CA GLY A 5 25.60 -16.58 -10.66
C GLY A 5 25.21 -16.80 -12.12
N ILE A 6 23.94 -16.61 -12.50
CA ILE A 6 23.50 -16.75 -13.90
C ILE A 6 23.17 -15.36 -14.45
N ARG A 7 23.93 -14.87 -15.44
CA ARG A 7 23.58 -13.67 -16.20
C ARG A 7 22.43 -14.00 -17.16
N ILE A 8 21.21 -13.70 -16.72
CA ILE A 8 20.02 -13.73 -17.58
C ILE A 8 19.92 -12.35 -18.23
N PRO A 9 20.02 -12.23 -19.57
CA PRO A 9 19.77 -10.97 -20.26
C PRO A 9 18.41 -10.40 -19.85
N ASP A 10 18.33 -9.09 -19.63
CA ASP A 10 17.10 -8.42 -19.21
C ASP A 10 16.46 -8.97 -17.92
N PHE A 11 17.23 -9.53 -16.99
CA PHE A 11 16.70 -10.04 -15.71
C PHE A 11 15.81 -9.02 -14.99
N HIS A 12 16.15 -7.73 -15.05
CA HIS A 12 15.37 -6.64 -14.48
C HIS A 12 13.93 -6.59 -15.00
N LYS A 13 13.66 -7.04 -16.24
CA LYS A 13 12.30 -7.09 -16.80
C LYS A 13 11.43 -8.18 -16.18
N ARG A 14 12.04 -9.15 -15.50
CA ARG A 14 11.36 -10.25 -14.81
C ARG A 14 11.16 -9.98 -13.32
N ILE A 15 11.60 -8.83 -12.82
CA ILE A 15 11.42 -8.43 -11.42
C ILE A 15 10.07 -7.73 -11.28
N LEU A 16 9.28 -8.22 -10.33
CA LEU A 16 8.01 -7.61 -9.92
C LEU A 16 8.20 -6.96 -8.55
N PHE A 17 8.02 -5.65 -8.49
CA PHE A 17 8.00 -4.88 -7.24
C PHE A 17 6.56 -4.73 -6.80
N SER A 18 6.24 -5.04 -5.55
CA SER A 18 4.89 -4.87 -5.01
C SER A 18 4.93 -4.27 -3.62
N ASP A 19 3.95 -3.44 -3.30
CA ASP A 19 3.83 -2.83 -1.98
C ASP A 19 2.37 -2.64 -1.56
N LYS A 20 2.16 -2.44 -0.26
CA LYS A 20 0.87 -2.11 0.36
C LYS A 20 0.87 -0.66 0.83
N ALA A 21 -0.17 0.08 0.45
CA ALA A 21 -0.41 1.43 0.94
C ALA A 21 -1.73 1.50 1.74
N HIS A 22 -1.76 2.36 2.75
CA HIS A 22 -2.97 2.70 3.51
C HIS A 22 -3.39 4.13 3.19
N PHE A 23 -4.64 4.31 2.78
CA PHE A 23 -5.26 5.60 2.54
C PHE A 23 -6.35 5.84 3.58
N TRP A 24 -6.23 6.91 4.35
CA TRP A 24 -7.21 7.26 5.37
C TRP A 24 -8.36 8.04 4.72
N LEU A 25 -9.60 7.62 4.96
CA LEU A 25 -10.78 8.19 4.28
C LEU A 25 -11.17 9.57 4.82
N ASN A 26 -10.67 9.94 5.99
CA ASN A 26 -10.95 11.20 6.66
C ASN A 26 -9.80 12.22 6.59
N GLY A 27 -8.81 12.00 5.71
CA GLY A 27 -7.63 12.86 5.61
C GLY A 27 -6.68 12.77 6.82
N TYR A 28 -6.78 11.71 7.63
CA TYR A 28 -5.88 11.51 8.76
C TYR A 28 -4.42 11.53 8.33
N VAL A 29 -3.63 12.38 8.99
CA VAL A 29 -2.18 12.47 8.84
C VAL A 29 -1.55 11.77 10.04
N ASN A 30 -0.65 10.83 9.78
CA ASN A 30 0.13 10.18 10.83
C ASN A 30 0.85 11.22 11.68
N LYS A 31 0.73 11.15 13.01
CA LYS A 31 1.35 12.08 13.97
C LYS A 31 2.86 12.26 13.73
N GLN A 32 3.57 11.21 13.32
CA GLN A 32 5.01 11.28 13.03
C GLN A 32 5.35 12.16 11.82
N ASN A 33 4.39 12.37 10.91
CA ASN A 33 4.53 13.25 9.74
C ASN A 33 3.89 14.62 9.96
N CYS A 34 3.22 14.85 11.10
CA CYS A 34 2.57 16.11 11.41
C CYS A 34 3.58 17.06 12.04
N ARG A 35 4.04 18.06 11.28
CA ARG A 35 4.94 19.11 11.78
C ARG A 35 4.24 20.46 11.72
N ILE A 36 4.01 21.04 12.89
CA ILE A 36 3.39 22.36 13.06
C ILE A 36 4.51 23.37 13.29
N TRP A 37 4.50 24.47 12.53
CA TRP A 37 5.46 25.57 12.67
C TRP A 37 4.73 26.81 13.17
N CYS A 38 5.28 27.47 14.19
CA CYS A 38 4.80 28.74 14.71
C CYS A 38 5.96 29.49 15.38
N GLU A 39 5.89 30.82 15.43
CA GLU A 39 6.91 31.68 16.06
C GLU A 39 6.93 31.55 17.59
N ALA A 40 5.77 31.23 18.19
CA ALA A 40 5.63 30.90 19.61
C ALA A 40 4.91 29.55 19.76
N ASN A 41 5.00 28.90 20.93
CA ASN A 41 4.31 27.63 21.17
C ASN A 41 2.79 27.81 20.95
N PRO A 42 2.20 27.16 19.92
CA PRO A 42 0.83 27.46 19.52
C PRO A 42 -0.21 26.88 20.52
N GLN A 43 0.18 26.01 21.46
CA GLN A 43 -0.73 25.33 22.41
C GLN A 43 -1.92 24.63 21.71
N VAL A 44 -1.74 24.23 20.45
CA VAL A 44 -2.78 23.58 19.64
C VAL A 44 -2.73 22.07 19.89
N TYR A 45 -3.87 21.52 20.27
CA TYR A 45 -4.11 20.09 20.31
C TYR A 45 -5.18 19.74 19.28
N VAL A 46 -4.90 18.73 18.45
CA VAL A 46 -5.86 18.18 17.49
C VAL A 46 -6.19 16.77 17.94
N GLU A 47 -7.41 16.57 18.43
CA GLU A 47 -7.92 15.25 18.73
C GLU A 47 -8.36 14.56 17.44
N THR A 48 -7.89 13.33 17.23
CA THR A 48 -8.26 12.49 16.09
C THR A 48 -8.56 11.10 16.57
N SER A 49 -9.54 10.42 15.94
CA SER A 49 -9.80 9.00 16.20
C SER A 49 -8.51 8.18 16.08
N LEU A 50 -8.32 7.23 17.00
CA LEU A 50 -7.16 6.33 17.02
C LEU A 50 -7.21 5.31 15.87
N HIS A 51 -8.42 5.00 15.39
CA HIS A 51 -8.67 4.01 14.34
C HIS A 51 -9.62 4.59 13.27
N PRO A 52 -9.18 5.61 12.53
CA PRO A 52 -9.97 6.11 11.43
C PRO A 52 -10.07 5.05 10.33
N GLU A 53 -11.19 5.07 9.60
CA GLU A 53 -11.38 4.16 8.48
C GLU A 53 -10.27 4.34 7.44
N LYS A 54 -9.74 3.22 6.97
CA LYS A 54 -8.66 3.18 6.00
C LYS A 54 -8.92 2.17 4.91
N LEU A 55 -8.53 2.55 3.71
CA LEU A 55 -8.45 1.69 2.55
C LEU A 55 -7.04 1.13 2.45
N THR A 56 -6.90 -0.19 2.51
CA THR A 56 -5.62 -0.83 2.21
C THR A 56 -5.63 -1.24 0.74
N VAL A 57 -4.59 -0.85 0.01
CA VAL A 57 -4.43 -1.17 -1.40
C VAL A 57 -3.11 -1.88 -1.59
N ARG A 58 -3.07 -2.86 -2.49
CA ARG A 58 -1.82 -3.42 -2.99
C ARG A 58 -1.70 -3.18 -4.49
N CYS A 59 -0.52 -2.75 -4.91
CA CYS A 59 -0.17 -2.60 -6.31
C CYS A 59 1.19 -3.27 -6.57
N ALA A 60 1.45 -3.60 -7.82
CA ALA A 60 2.76 -3.99 -8.28
C ALA A 60 3.15 -3.27 -9.57
N VAL A 61 4.45 -3.13 -9.78
CA VAL A 61 5.04 -2.60 -11.00
C VAL A 61 6.12 -3.56 -11.50
N TRP A 62 6.17 -3.73 -12.80
CA TRP A 62 7.18 -4.53 -13.49
C TRP A 62 7.40 -3.95 -14.90
N ALA A 63 8.28 -4.55 -15.70
CA ALA A 63 8.59 -4.01 -17.02
C ALA A 63 7.40 -4.01 -18.00
N GLY A 64 6.37 -4.83 -17.78
CA GLY A 64 5.13 -4.82 -18.57
C GLY A 64 4.09 -3.79 -18.10
N GLY A 65 4.33 -3.06 -17.01
CA GLY A 65 3.43 -2.02 -16.51
C GLY A 65 3.01 -2.19 -15.05
N ILE A 66 1.81 -1.70 -14.73
CA ILE A 66 1.24 -1.66 -13.38
C ILE A 66 0.19 -2.78 -13.25
N ILE A 67 0.22 -3.48 -12.12
CA ILE A 67 -0.79 -4.47 -11.72
C ILE A 67 -1.52 -3.95 -10.48
N GLY A 68 -2.85 -3.87 -10.53
CA GLY A 68 -3.69 -3.26 -9.50
C GLY A 68 -4.40 -1.99 -9.99
N PRO A 69 -5.01 -1.19 -9.09
CA PRO A 69 -5.03 -1.34 -7.63
C PRO A 69 -5.89 -2.51 -7.15
N TYR A 70 -5.36 -3.31 -6.21
CA TYR A 70 -6.11 -4.37 -5.53
C TYR A 70 -6.58 -3.91 -4.15
N PHE A 71 -7.90 -3.89 -3.97
CA PHE A 71 -8.56 -3.55 -2.72
C PHE A 71 -8.86 -4.82 -1.93
N PHE A 72 -8.39 -4.89 -0.69
CA PHE A 72 -8.66 -6.03 0.17
C PHE A 72 -10.13 -5.99 0.63
N LYS A 73 -10.85 -7.09 0.41
CA LYS A 73 -12.26 -7.24 0.80
C LYS A 73 -12.45 -8.43 1.74
N ASN A 74 -13.21 -8.25 2.81
CA ASN A 74 -13.64 -9.35 3.67
C ASN A 74 -14.65 -10.27 2.95
N ASP A 75 -15.09 -11.32 3.64
CA ASP A 75 -16.01 -12.32 3.07
C ASP A 75 -17.40 -11.74 2.74
N GLU A 76 -17.78 -10.62 3.34
CA GLU A 76 -19.01 -9.87 3.07
C GLU A 76 -18.85 -8.89 1.90
N GLY A 77 -17.67 -8.85 1.26
CA GLY A 77 -17.36 -7.95 0.14
C GLY A 77 -17.03 -6.51 0.54
N GLN A 78 -17.01 -6.21 1.84
CA GLN A 78 -16.61 -4.91 2.39
C GLN A 78 -15.08 -4.79 2.46
N ILE A 79 -14.54 -3.58 2.42
CA ILE A 79 -13.09 -3.37 2.50
C ILE A 79 -12.58 -3.83 3.87
N GLY A 80 -11.61 -4.76 3.88
CA GLY A 80 -11.13 -5.39 5.11
C GLY A 80 -9.68 -5.84 5.01
N LEU A 81 -9.01 -6.07 6.14
CA LEU A 81 -7.58 -6.45 6.16
C LEU A 81 -7.33 -7.93 5.80
N HIS A 82 -8.35 -8.78 5.95
CA HIS A 82 -8.30 -10.19 5.65
C HIS A 82 -9.06 -10.46 4.34
N PRO A 83 -8.36 -10.64 3.20
CA PRO A 83 -9.02 -10.79 1.93
C PRO A 83 -9.63 -12.19 1.77
N SER A 84 -10.83 -12.26 1.22
CA SER A 84 -11.43 -13.53 0.76
C SER A 84 -10.68 -14.13 -0.44
N GLN A 85 -10.08 -13.29 -1.30
CA GLN A 85 -9.26 -13.72 -2.44
C GLN A 85 -7.76 -13.37 -2.25
N PRO A 86 -6.81 -14.30 -2.50
CA PRO A 86 -5.39 -13.98 -2.37
C PRO A 86 -4.89 -13.03 -3.47
N TRP A 87 -4.16 -11.97 -3.12
CA TRP A 87 -3.48 -11.08 -4.08
C TRP A 87 -2.65 -11.84 -5.13
N GLN A 88 -2.05 -12.98 -4.75
CA GLN A 88 -1.22 -13.80 -5.63
C GLN A 88 -2.01 -14.41 -6.80
N SER A 89 -3.31 -14.69 -6.63
CA SER A 89 -4.14 -15.14 -7.75
C SER A 89 -4.52 -13.98 -8.66
N TYR A 90 -4.85 -12.82 -8.09
CA TYR A 90 -5.10 -11.60 -8.86
C TYR A 90 -3.89 -11.22 -9.71
N ALA A 91 -2.69 -11.14 -9.12
CA ALA A 91 -1.48 -10.73 -9.83
C ALA A 91 -1.11 -11.71 -10.96
N ARG A 92 -1.30 -13.02 -10.76
CA ARG A 92 -1.04 -14.04 -11.79
C ARG A 92 -1.89 -13.86 -13.06
N ASN A 93 -3.08 -13.29 -12.95
CA ASN A 93 -3.95 -13.05 -14.10
C ASN A 93 -3.57 -11.80 -14.91
N HIS A 94 -2.56 -11.04 -14.49
CA HIS A 94 -2.18 -9.74 -15.06
C HIS A 94 -0.70 -9.69 -15.50
N ILE A 95 0.00 -10.82 -15.51
CA ILE A 95 1.41 -10.97 -15.94
C ILE A 95 1.44 -11.89 -17.16
#